data_AF-A0A948YXR0-F1
#
_entry.id   AF-A0A948YXR0-F1
#
_cell.length_a   1.000
_cell.length_b   1.000
_cell.length_c   1.000
_cell.angle_alpha   90.00
_cell.angle_beta   90.00
_cell.angle_gamma   90.00
#
_symmetry.space_group_name_H-M   'P 1'
#
loop_
_entity.id
_entity.type
_entity.pdbx_description
1 polymer ?
#
loop_
_entity_poly.entity_id
_entity_poly.type
_entity_poly.pdbx_seq_one_letter_code
_entity_poly.pdbx_strand_id
1 'polypeptide(L)'
;MPHFTNLKHRVLIGGLLVLLGFLFFSLGERVEAAEYYQVNPVQTVEINEWSVCKRVTNQSGNPSTFVPTKTSSEWAEFRINHPAHTSLADCCACSSGACCDGCNYRSSSYVCDTWTQYDYQCTGTACGDDAQSQSRTNTQKCTGFTESCTGSITYGTWSFWSTIDYCSITEKCTTDNATYASCYSDAVCAAPTLGVSLSANPSSGTAPLNGVDLTANVSGTATGNTRYRFDCTNNGTYEGDYTTSATSYTATDLCNYSSAGTYWAAVRVDRGGLTTYNWATITVSSPAPTLGVSLSANPSSGTAPLNGVDLTANVSGTATGNTRYRFDCTNNGTYERDYTTSATSYTATNLCDYSSTGTYTAAVRVDRGGLTAYNWATISVSSGCVCSSGTCCDGCNYRSSSYVCRASAGVCDVAEYCSGSSTSCPSDSYLSSSYVCNTWTQYDYQCTGTACGNDAQSQSRTNTQKCTGYSASCTGSITYGTYSSWSTIDDCSLTTEKCTTDNSTYASCYSDASCSVPTTYTLTV
;
A
#
# COMPACT_ATOMS: atom_id res chain seq x y z
N MET A 1 -26.47 45.56 -91.01
CA MET A 1 -27.04 45.25 -92.34
C MET A 1 -26.56 46.29 -93.34
N PRO A 2 -26.39 45.98 -94.64
CA PRO A 2 -25.87 46.94 -95.62
C PRO A 2 -26.92 47.99 -96.02
N HIS A 3 -26.52 49.26 -96.07
CA HIS A 3 -27.33 50.33 -96.68
C HIS A 3 -27.28 50.22 -98.21
N PHE A 4 -28.38 49.81 -98.83
CA PHE A 4 -28.57 49.92 -100.28
C PHE A 4 -29.04 51.33 -100.65
N THR A 5 -28.19 52.10 -101.31
CA THR A 5 -28.51 53.42 -101.87
C THR A 5 -29.20 53.27 -103.24
N ASN A 6 -30.52 53.41 -103.29
CA ASN A 6 -31.29 53.36 -104.54
C ASN A 6 -31.05 54.64 -105.39
N LEU A 7 -30.51 54.50 -106.60
CA LEU A 7 -30.27 55.61 -107.54
C LEU A 7 -31.55 56.07 -108.25
N LYS A 8 -31.60 57.35 -108.62
CA LYS A 8 -32.63 57.99 -109.49
C LYS A 8 -32.00 58.39 -110.83
N HIS A 9 -32.74 58.33 -111.95
CA HIS A 9 -32.25 58.61 -113.31
C HIS A 9 -33.23 59.47 -114.16
N ARG A 10 -32.72 60.15 -115.20
CA ARG A 10 -33.44 60.95 -116.22
C ARG A 10 -32.71 60.94 -117.58
N VAL A 11 -33.39 61.23 -118.70
CA VAL A 11 -32.85 61.35 -120.08
C VAL A 11 -33.53 62.53 -120.83
N LEU A 12 -32.98 63.01 -121.96
CA LEU A 12 -33.17 64.37 -122.55
C LEU A 12 -33.16 64.41 -124.10
N ILE A 13 -33.85 65.38 -124.74
CA ILE A 13 -33.69 65.98 -126.11
C ILE A 13 -34.83 67.02 -126.36
N GLY A 14 -34.76 68.07 -127.22
CA GLY A 14 -33.63 68.67 -127.95
C GLY A 14 -33.98 69.44 -129.26
N GLY A 15 -34.08 70.79 -129.24
CA GLY A 15 -34.19 71.70 -130.43
C GLY A 15 -35.59 72.32 -130.70
N LEU A 16 -35.78 73.40 -131.50
CA LEU A 16 -34.87 74.36 -132.17
C LEU A 16 -35.66 75.60 -132.75
N LEU A 17 -35.05 76.81 -132.85
CA LEU A 17 -35.51 78.05 -133.56
C LEU A 17 -36.80 78.78 -133.03
N VAL A 18 -37.07 80.09 -133.18
CA VAL A 18 -36.23 81.33 -133.29
C VAL A 18 -37.08 82.64 -133.18
N LEU A 19 -36.57 83.68 -132.50
CA LEU A 19 -36.99 85.13 -132.46
C LEU A 19 -38.47 85.45 -132.07
N LEU A 20 -38.87 86.65 -131.61
CA LEU A 20 -38.21 87.97 -131.51
C LEU A 20 -38.78 88.81 -130.34
N GLY A 21 -37.93 89.47 -129.53
CA GLY A 21 -38.27 90.60 -128.62
C GLY A 21 -39.05 90.26 -127.33
N PHE A 22 -38.49 90.40 -126.11
CA PHE A 22 -38.08 91.63 -125.38
C PHE A 22 -39.23 92.35 -124.65
N LEU A 23 -39.16 92.74 -123.36
CA LEU A 23 -38.19 92.50 -122.26
C LEU A 23 -38.99 91.88 -121.07
N PHE A 24 -38.55 90.79 -120.42
CA PHE A 24 -37.67 90.73 -119.23
C PHE A 24 -38.31 91.34 -117.95
N PHE A 25 -38.09 90.86 -116.71
CA PHE A 25 -37.31 89.77 -116.08
C PHE A 25 -37.81 89.66 -114.61
N SER A 26 -37.54 88.67 -113.74
CA SER A 26 -36.84 87.37 -113.82
C SER A 26 -36.93 86.63 -112.47
N LEU A 27 -36.94 85.28 -112.49
CA LEU A 27 -36.16 84.35 -111.64
C LEU A 27 -36.20 84.46 -110.10
N GLY A 28 -36.01 83.39 -109.32
CA GLY A 28 -35.45 82.08 -109.66
C GLY A 28 -36.39 80.87 -109.59
N GLU A 29 -35.90 79.75 -110.11
CA GLU A 29 -36.64 78.51 -110.32
C GLU A 29 -36.06 77.33 -109.51
N ARG A 30 -36.97 76.44 -109.07
CA ARG A 30 -36.79 74.96 -108.98
C ARG A 30 -35.76 74.44 -107.96
N VAL A 31 -35.75 73.16 -107.55
CA VAL A 31 -36.29 71.92 -108.18
C VAL A 31 -37.20 71.14 -107.23
N GLU A 32 -38.16 70.38 -107.79
CA GLU A 32 -39.16 69.60 -107.05
C GLU A 32 -38.60 68.40 -106.26
N ALA A 33 -39.33 68.00 -105.21
CA ALA A 33 -39.16 66.71 -104.53
C ALA A 33 -39.66 65.54 -105.39
N ALA A 34 -39.29 64.31 -105.04
CA ALA A 34 -39.60 63.12 -105.83
C ALA A 34 -41.03 62.59 -105.61
N GLU A 35 -41.68 62.16 -106.70
CA GLU A 35 -43.12 61.86 -106.73
C GLU A 35 -43.47 60.39 -106.39
N TYR A 36 -42.47 59.50 -106.27
CA TYR A 36 -42.66 58.08 -105.96
C TYR A 36 -41.39 57.40 -105.42
N TYR A 37 -41.57 56.29 -104.70
CA TYR A 37 -40.55 55.23 -104.55
C TYR A 37 -40.68 54.21 -105.68
N GLN A 38 -39.55 53.76 -106.23
CA GLN A 38 -39.50 52.60 -107.13
C GLN A 38 -39.10 51.36 -106.33
N VAL A 39 -39.99 50.37 -106.26
CA VAL A 39 -39.75 49.06 -105.67
C VAL A 39 -39.52 48.08 -106.81
N ASN A 40 -38.25 47.75 -107.07
CA ASN A 40 -37.85 46.89 -108.18
C ASN A 40 -38.39 45.46 -108.01
N PRO A 41 -38.42 44.64 -109.08
CA PRO A 41 -38.75 43.23 -108.98
C PRO A 41 -38.05 42.50 -107.83
N VAL A 42 -38.81 41.70 -107.08
CA VAL A 42 -38.37 40.94 -105.89
C VAL A 42 -37.74 41.82 -104.77
N GLN A 43 -37.93 43.15 -104.81
CA GLN A 43 -37.43 44.07 -103.78
C GLN A 43 -38.48 44.30 -102.68
N THR A 44 -38.01 44.41 -101.43
CA THR A 44 -38.78 45.04 -100.34
C THR A 44 -38.18 46.41 -100.03
N VAL A 45 -39.03 47.43 -99.91
CA VAL A 45 -38.67 48.78 -99.45
C VAL A 45 -39.57 49.12 -98.27
N GLU A 46 -39.01 49.69 -97.22
CA GLU A 46 -39.78 50.26 -96.11
C GLU A 46 -40.06 51.74 -96.41
N ILE A 47 -41.32 52.16 -96.25
CA ILE A 47 -41.78 53.52 -96.50
C ILE A 47 -42.32 54.07 -95.17
N ASN A 48 -41.72 55.18 -94.74
CA ASN A 48 -41.94 55.85 -93.45
C ASN A 48 -42.41 57.29 -93.72
N GLU A 49 -43.65 57.46 -94.15
CA GLU A 49 -44.21 58.77 -94.53
C GLU A 49 -45.65 58.93 -94.03
N TRP A 50 -46.11 60.18 -93.87
CA TRP A 50 -47.47 60.50 -93.44
C TRP A 50 -47.93 59.80 -92.14
N SER A 51 -47.00 59.64 -91.19
CA SER A 51 -47.18 58.91 -89.92
C SER A 51 -47.60 57.44 -90.07
N VAL A 52 -47.30 56.83 -91.23
CA VAL A 52 -47.50 55.40 -91.50
C VAL A 52 -46.17 54.76 -91.88
N CYS A 53 -45.80 53.69 -91.18
CA CYS A 53 -44.72 52.79 -91.60
C CYS A 53 -45.33 51.55 -92.24
N LYS A 54 -45.01 51.28 -93.51
CA LYS A 54 -45.30 49.99 -94.16
C LYS A 54 -44.06 49.48 -94.89
N ARG A 55 -43.86 48.17 -94.84
CA ARG A 55 -42.96 47.44 -95.74
C ARG A 55 -43.75 47.07 -97.00
N VAL A 56 -43.29 47.57 -98.14
CA VAL A 56 -43.86 47.30 -99.47
C VAL A 56 -42.93 46.34 -100.19
N THR A 57 -43.42 45.15 -100.52
CA THR A 57 -42.68 44.15 -101.29
C THR A 57 -43.29 44.02 -102.67
N ASN A 58 -42.49 44.23 -103.71
CA ASN A 58 -42.83 43.81 -105.07
C ASN A 58 -42.42 42.35 -105.23
N GLN A 59 -43.39 41.45 -105.38
CA GLN A 59 -43.19 40.01 -105.54
C GLN A 59 -43.13 39.59 -107.03
N SER A 60 -43.32 40.52 -107.97
CA SER A 60 -43.20 40.26 -109.41
C SER A 60 -41.73 40.19 -109.86
N GLY A 61 -41.48 39.49 -110.97
CA GLY A 61 -40.20 39.49 -111.70
C GLY A 61 -40.04 40.66 -112.68
N ASN A 62 -41.13 41.31 -113.11
CA ASN A 62 -41.16 42.52 -113.96
C ASN A 62 -42.61 43.04 -114.01
N PRO A 63 -42.91 44.36 -113.99
CA PRO A 63 -42.01 45.51 -113.80
C PRO A 63 -41.87 45.92 -112.31
N SER A 64 -41.20 47.05 -112.08
CA SER A 64 -41.14 47.72 -110.77
C SER A 64 -42.52 48.22 -110.34
N THR A 65 -42.84 48.09 -109.06
CA THR A 65 -43.98 48.78 -108.44
C THR A 65 -43.56 50.21 -108.11
N PHE A 66 -44.36 51.19 -108.52
CA PHE A 66 -44.17 52.59 -108.14
C PHE A 66 -45.16 52.95 -107.04
N VAL A 67 -44.67 53.52 -105.94
CA VAL A 67 -45.44 53.80 -104.73
C VAL A 67 -45.50 55.30 -104.50
N PRO A 68 -46.68 55.93 -104.45
CA PRO A 68 -46.80 57.38 -104.32
C PRO A 68 -46.44 57.87 -102.91
N THR A 69 -45.77 59.01 -102.86
CA THR A 69 -45.26 59.68 -101.65
C THR A 69 -45.89 61.05 -101.39
N LYS A 70 -46.60 61.57 -102.39
CA LYS A 70 -46.89 63.00 -102.56
C LYS A 70 -47.98 63.53 -101.62
N THR A 71 -48.96 62.70 -101.27
CA THR A 71 -49.97 62.99 -100.22
C THR A 71 -50.39 61.72 -99.48
N SER A 72 -50.93 61.91 -98.27
CA SER A 72 -51.58 60.85 -97.49
C SER A 72 -52.82 60.25 -98.17
N SER A 73 -53.48 61.01 -99.06
CA SER A 73 -54.62 60.56 -99.86
C SER A 73 -54.20 59.58 -100.97
N GLU A 74 -53.18 59.91 -101.76
CA GLU A 74 -52.63 59.01 -102.79
C GLU A 74 -52.08 57.72 -102.17
N TRP A 75 -51.47 57.82 -100.98
CA TRP A 75 -51.06 56.64 -100.20
C TRP A 75 -52.26 55.82 -99.71
N ALA A 76 -53.36 56.45 -99.27
CA ALA A 76 -54.58 55.75 -98.89
C ALA A 76 -55.22 55.01 -100.07
N GLU A 77 -55.22 55.61 -101.26
CA GLU A 77 -55.69 54.99 -102.50
C GLU A 77 -54.76 53.84 -102.95
N PHE A 78 -53.44 54.01 -102.91
CA PHE A 78 -52.48 52.94 -103.22
C PHE A 78 -52.63 51.73 -102.28
N ARG A 79 -52.93 51.93 -100.99
CA ARG A 79 -53.21 50.80 -100.08
C ARG A 79 -54.40 49.94 -100.52
N ILE A 80 -55.36 50.51 -101.25
CA ILE A 80 -56.55 49.80 -101.77
C ILE A 80 -56.28 49.25 -103.18
N ASN A 81 -55.63 50.04 -104.05
CA ASN A 81 -55.53 49.81 -105.49
C ASN A 81 -54.08 49.46 -105.96
N HIS A 82 -53.24 48.88 -105.09
CA HIS A 82 -51.88 48.51 -105.46
C HIS A 82 -51.85 47.40 -106.52
N PRO A 83 -50.80 47.32 -107.37
CA PRO A 83 -50.69 46.28 -108.38
C PRO A 83 -50.75 44.87 -107.79
N ALA A 84 -51.34 43.94 -108.54
CA ALA A 84 -51.24 42.52 -108.23
C ALA A 84 -49.76 42.10 -108.09
N HIS A 85 -49.47 41.26 -107.11
CA HIS A 85 -48.11 40.89 -106.67
C HIS A 85 -47.32 41.99 -105.94
N THR A 86 -47.93 43.11 -105.54
CA THR A 86 -47.42 43.94 -104.43
C THR A 86 -48.03 43.47 -103.11
N SER A 87 -47.24 43.37 -102.03
CA SER A 87 -47.75 43.09 -100.68
C SER A 87 -47.36 44.17 -99.68
N LEU A 88 -48.29 44.52 -98.78
CA LEU A 88 -48.15 45.57 -97.77
C LEU A 88 -48.20 44.97 -96.36
N ALA A 89 -47.14 45.14 -95.58
CA ALA A 89 -47.07 44.72 -94.18
C ALA A 89 -46.76 45.91 -93.26
N ASP A 90 -47.24 45.87 -92.01
CA ASP A 90 -46.82 46.80 -90.97
C ASP A 90 -45.34 46.60 -90.60
N CYS A 91 -44.72 47.68 -90.15
CA CYS A 91 -43.37 47.63 -89.60
C CYS A 91 -43.41 47.03 -88.18
N CYS A 92 -42.40 46.25 -87.85
CA CYS A 92 -42.34 45.50 -86.60
C CYS A 92 -41.51 46.30 -85.59
N ALA A 93 -42.12 46.77 -84.48
CA ALA A 93 -41.45 47.67 -83.54
C ALA A 93 -40.38 46.96 -82.70
N CYS A 94 -40.56 45.66 -82.47
CA CYS A 94 -39.59 44.73 -81.92
C CYS A 94 -39.61 43.45 -82.76
N SER A 95 -38.62 42.57 -82.57
CA SER A 95 -38.60 41.27 -83.28
C SER A 95 -38.23 40.08 -82.40
N SER A 96 -37.64 40.31 -81.23
CA SER A 96 -37.31 39.27 -80.25
C SER A 96 -37.10 39.88 -78.87
N GLY A 97 -37.08 39.07 -77.80
CA GLY A 97 -36.82 39.53 -76.44
C GLY A 97 -38.07 39.58 -75.55
N ALA A 98 -37.83 39.60 -74.23
CA ALA A 98 -38.87 39.40 -73.21
C ALA A 98 -39.96 40.49 -73.18
N CYS A 99 -39.68 41.68 -73.72
CA CYS A 99 -40.65 42.77 -73.85
C CYS A 99 -41.28 42.89 -75.24
N CYS A 100 -41.18 41.87 -76.09
CA CYS A 100 -41.83 41.83 -77.39
C CYS A 100 -43.09 40.94 -77.38
N ASP A 101 -44.15 41.37 -78.08
CA ASP A 101 -45.36 40.58 -78.36
C ASP A 101 -45.73 40.71 -79.84
N GLY A 102 -45.35 39.70 -80.63
CA GLY A 102 -45.40 39.75 -82.09
C GLY A 102 -44.53 40.89 -82.65
N CYS A 103 -45.17 42.00 -83.00
CA CYS A 103 -44.53 43.21 -83.51
C CYS A 103 -44.65 44.43 -82.58
N ASN A 104 -45.18 44.28 -81.36
CA ASN A 104 -45.44 45.37 -80.43
C ASN A 104 -44.64 45.23 -79.13
N TYR A 105 -44.21 46.35 -78.55
CA TYR A 105 -43.65 46.35 -77.20
C TYR A 105 -44.73 46.04 -76.15
N ARG A 106 -44.40 45.18 -75.17
CA ARG A 106 -45.23 44.92 -73.99
C ARG A 106 -45.27 46.16 -73.10
N SER A 107 -46.41 46.39 -72.44
CA SER A 107 -46.65 47.57 -71.60
C SER A 107 -45.64 47.71 -70.46
N SER A 108 -45.41 48.93 -69.98
CA SER A 108 -44.57 49.21 -68.80
C SER A 108 -45.09 48.61 -67.48
N SER A 109 -46.29 48.03 -67.49
CA SER A 109 -46.85 47.22 -66.40
C SER A 109 -46.49 45.73 -66.47
N TYR A 110 -46.09 45.21 -67.64
CA TYR A 110 -45.77 43.80 -67.86
C TYR A 110 -44.45 43.42 -67.17
N VAL A 111 -44.48 42.33 -66.41
CA VAL A 111 -43.29 41.73 -65.79
C VAL A 111 -42.60 40.83 -66.80
N CYS A 112 -41.36 41.17 -67.17
CA CYS A 112 -40.57 40.48 -68.19
C CYS A 112 -39.48 39.58 -67.62
N ASP A 113 -39.12 39.76 -66.35
CA ASP A 113 -38.21 38.86 -65.61
C ASP A 113 -38.63 38.77 -64.13
N THR A 114 -38.32 37.66 -63.49
CA THR A 114 -38.62 37.37 -62.08
C THR A 114 -37.59 36.41 -61.52
N TRP A 115 -36.84 36.85 -60.51
CA TRP A 115 -35.79 36.07 -59.88
C TRP A 115 -35.92 36.06 -58.36
N THR A 116 -35.53 34.95 -57.74
CA THR A 116 -35.32 34.88 -56.29
C THR A 116 -33.93 35.42 -55.97
N GLN A 117 -33.86 36.38 -55.06
CA GLN A 117 -32.62 36.77 -54.40
C GLN A 117 -32.54 36.07 -53.05
N TYR A 118 -31.36 35.55 -52.72
CA TYR A 118 -31.02 35.00 -51.42
C TYR A 118 -30.07 35.95 -50.67
N ASP A 119 -30.03 35.80 -49.35
CA ASP A 119 -29.11 36.46 -48.42
C ASP A 119 -28.78 35.46 -47.30
N TYR A 120 -27.56 35.54 -46.76
CA TYR A 120 -26.94 34.46 -45.98
C TYR A 120 -26.19 34.99 -44.76
N GLN A 121 -26.42 34.38 -43.59
CA GLN A 121 -25.77 34.75 -42.33
C GLN A 121 -25.42 33.52 -41.47
N CYS A 122 -24.60 33.73 -40.44
CA CYS A 122 -24.46 32.82 -39.31
C CYS A 122 -25.30 33.35 -38.11
N THR A 123 -25.75 32.48 -37.21
CA THR A 123 -26.43 32.94 -35.96
C THR A 123 -25.51 33.73 -35.02
N GLY A 124 -24.20 33.55 -35.17
CA GLY A 124 -23.18 34.19 -34.35
C GLY A 124 -21.77 33.94 -34.90
N THR A 125 -20.79 33.83 -34.00
CA THR A 125 -19.36 33.64 -34.34
C THR A 125 -18.65 32.58 -33.47
N ALA A 126 -19.41 31.86 -32.63
CA ALA A 126 -18.94 30.75 -31.82
C ALA A 126 -18.95 29.42 -32.60
N CYS A 127 -18.51 28.36 -31.95
CA CYS A 127 -18.63 26.99 -32.46
C CYS A 127 -20.05 26.47 -32.22
N GLY A 128 -20.65 25.83 -33.22
CA GLY A 128 -22.07 25.44 -33.19
C GLY A 128 -23.06 26.60 -33.40
N ASP A 129 -22.63 27.74 -33.94
CA ASP A 129 -23.54 28.75 -34.50
C ASP A 129 -23.95 28.32 -35.93
N ASP A 130 -25.26 28.20 -36.17
CA ASP A 130 -25.87 27.69 -37.41
C ASP A 130 -25.71 28.63 -38.62
N ALA A 131 -25.75 28.07 -39.84
CA ALA A 131 -25.89 28.84 -41.07
C ALA A 131 -27.37 29.04 -41.45
N GLN A 132 -27.74 30.26 -41.82
CA GLN A 132 -29.11 30.63 -42.17
C GLN A 132 -29.18 31.33 -43.53
N SER A 133 -30.33 31.18 -44.20
CA SER A 133 -30.68 32.00 -45.36
C SER A 133 -32.07 32.64 -45.23
N GLN A 134 -32.27 33.75 -45.93
CA GLN A 134 -33.56 34.34 -46.23
C GLN A 134 -33.68 34.56 -47.74
N SER A 135 -34.90 34.68 -48.26
CA SER A 135 -35.14 34.86 -49.70
C SER A 135 -36.22 35.90 -49.99
N ARG A 136 -36.15 36.55 -51.16
CA ARG A 136 -37.20 37.41 -51.70
C ARG A 136 -37.37 37.20 -53.18
N THR A 137 -38.60 37.30 -53.68
CA THR A 137 -38.87 37.33 -55.13
C THR A 137 -38.86 38.77 -55.62
N ASN A 138 -38.02 39.05 -56.61
CA ASN A 138 -37.94 40.35 -57.28
C ASN A 138 -38.52 40.24 -58.69
N THR A 139 -39.11 41.33 -59.19
CA THR A 139 -39.70 41.37 -60.54
C THR A 139 -39.17 42.59 -61.31
N GLN A 140 -38.80 42.42 -62.58
CA GLN A 140 -38.47 43.53 -63.47
C GLN A 140 -39.54 43.69 -64.56
N LYS A 141 -39.90 44.93 -64.84
CA LYS A 141 -40.93 45.29 -65.82
C LYS A 141 -40.33 45.81 -67.11
N CYS A 142 -41.14 45.77 -68.17
CA CYS A 142 -40.79 46.42 -69.43
C CYS A 142 -40.75 47.95 -69.31
N THR A 143 -40.09 48.60 -70.26
CA THR A 143 -40.10 50.06 -70.40
C THR A 143 -41.39 50.56 -71.09
N GLY A 144 -42.03 49.71 -71.90
CA GLY A 144 -43.09 50.09 -72.85
C GLY A 144 -42.58 50.47 -74.25
N PHE A 145 -41.26 50.54 -74.46
CA PHE A 145 -40.65 51.04 -75.71
C PHE A 145 -39.28 50.41 -76.06
N THR A 146 -38.90 49.32 -75.40
CA THR A 146 -37.70 48.51 -75.69
C THR A 146 -38.01 47.03 -75.63
N GLU A 147 -37.35 46.21 -76.44
CA GLU A 147 -37.58 44.75 -76.46
C GLU A 147 -36.82 44.00 -75.36
N SER A 148 -35.78 44.63 -74.79
CA SER A 148 -35.06 44.19 -73.59
C SER A 148 -35.85 44.45 -72.30
N CYS A 149 -35.71 43.55 -71.33
CA CYS A 149 -36.23 43.72 -69.96
C CYS A 149 -35.32 44.66 -69.14
N THR A 150 -35.50 45.97 -69.31
CA THR A 150 -34.64 47.00 -68.69
C THR A 150 -35.43 48.10 -67.96
N GLY A 151 -36.73 47.89 -67.72
CA GLY A 151 -37.56 48.80 -66.94
C GLY A 151 -37.38 48.65 -65.43
N SER A 152 -38.35 49.14 -64.65
CA SER A 152 -38.24 49.23 -63.20
C SER A 152 -38.21 47.86 -62.51
N ILE A 153 -37.36 47.75 -61.49
CA ILE A 153 -37.28 46.59 -60.59
C ILE A 153 -38.16 46.86 -59.37
N THR A 154 -39.03 45.91 -59.04
CA THR A 154 -39.76 45.87 -57.77
C THR A 154 -39.16 44.77 -56.91
N TYR A 155 -38.58 45.14 -55.77
CA TYR A 155 -38.02 44.20 -54.79
C TYR A 155 -39.10 43.65 -53.87
N GLY A 156 -39.10 42.33 -53.65
CA GLY A 156 -40.00 41.70 -52.69
C GLY A 156 -39.61 41.96 -51.23
N THR A 157 -40.54 41.68 -50.32
CA THR A 157 -40.23 41.49 -48.90
C THR A 157 -39.38 40.23 -48.73
N TRP A 158 -38.39 40.29 -47.84
CA TRP A 158 -37.67 39.09 -47.40
C TRP A 158 -38.58 38.16 -46.62
N SER A 159 -38.33 36.85 -46.75
CA SER A 159 -38.82 35.84 -45.81
C SER A 159 -38.22 36.05 -44.42
N PHE A 160 -38.74 35.34 -43.43
CA PHE A 160 -37.97 35.11 -42.22
C PHE A 160 -36.69 34.31 -42.54
N TRP A 161 -35.67 34.45 -41.69
CA TRP A 161 -34.49 33.59 -41.71
C TRP A 161 -34.87 32.15 -41.39
N SER A 162 -34.24 31.21 -42.09
CA SER A 162 -34.35 29.77 -41.86
C SER A 162 -32.97 29.14 -41.84
N THR A 163 -32.71 28.24 -40.88
CA THR A 163 -31.48 27.45 -40.86
C THR A 163 -31.39 26.56 -42.10
N ILE A 164 -30.24 26.59 -42.76
CA ILE A 164 -29.92 25.79 -43.95
C ILE A 164 -28.86 24.73 -43.66
N ASP A 165 -28.04 24.95 -42.63
CA ASP A 165 -27.00 24.02 -42.16
C ASP A 165 -26.88 24.14 -40.63
N TYR A 166 -26.89 23.00 -39.94
CA TYR A 166 -26.91 22.92 -38.48
C TYR A 166 -25.51 22.56 -37.97
N CYS A 167 -24.80 23.50 -37.37
CA CYS A 167 -23.39 23.30 -37.06
C CYS A 167 -23.21 22.48 -35.77
N SER A 168 -22.38 21.44 -35.81
CA SER A 168 -21.97 20.77 -34.58
C SER A 168 -21.07 21.68 -33.73
N ILE A 169 -20.89 21.34 -32.44
CA ILE A 169 -19.95 22.03 -31.54
C ILE A 169 -18.48 21.96 -32.00
N THR A 170 -18.18 21.10 -32.97
CA THR A 170 -16.88 20.95 -33.63
C THR A 170 -16.74 21.74 -34.93
N GLU A 171 -17.79 22.45 -35.32
CA GLU A 171 -17.85 23.23 -36.54
C GLU A 171 -18.16 24.68 -36.24
N LYS A 172 -17.89 25.52 -37.24
CA LYS A 172 -18.16 26.94 -37.21
C LYS A 172 -18.86 27.33 -38.50
N CYS A 173 -19.82 28.24 -38.44
CA CYS A 173 -20.37 28.85 -39.64
C CYS A 173 -19.41 29.93 -40.19
N THR A 174 -19.24 29.97 -41.51
CA THR A 174 -18.67 31.13 -42.22
C THR A 174 -19.61 31.60 -43.34
N THR A 175 -19.47 32.87 -43.72
CA THR A 175 -20.15 33.47 -44.87
C THR A 175 -19.11 33.92 -45.91
N ASP A 176 -19.30 33.59 -47.18
CA ASP A 176 -18.53 34.20 -48.28
C ASP A 176 -19.31 35.39 -48.85
N ASN A 177 -18.98 36.59 -48.36
CA ASN A 177 -19.47 37.88 -48.88
C ASN A 177 -21.01 37.94 -49.10
N ALA A 178 -21.78 37.33 -48.20
CA ALA A 178 -23.24 37.18 -48.25
C ALA A 178 -23.80 36.45 -49.50
N THR A 179 -22.97 35.65 -50.18
CA THR A 179 -23.38 34.80 -51.33
C THR A 179 -23.62 33.34 -50.96
N TYR A 180 -23.06 32.88 -49.84
CA TYR A 180 -23.21 31.53 -49.30
C TYR A 180 -22.87 31.53 -47.80
N ALA A 181 -23.44 30.58 -47.05
CA ALA A 181 -23.07 30.28 -45.66
C ALA A 181 -23.15 28.78 -45.40
N SER A 182 -22.20 28.22 -44.64
CA SER A 182 -22.16 26.80 -44.28
C SER A 182 -21.29 26.53 -43.06
N CYS A 183 -21.50 25.37 -42.45
CA CYS A 183 -20.64 24.81 -41.42
C CYS A 183 -19.33 24.28 -42.00
N TYR A 184 -18.23 24.41 -41.27
CA TYR A 184 -16.95 23.76 -41.56
C TYR A 184 -16.22 23.39 -40.28
N SER A 185 -15.40 22.33 -40.32
CA SER A 185 -14.57 21.93 -39.18
C SER A 185 -13.45 22.95 -38.95
N ASP A 186 -13.48 23.65 -37.81
CA ASP A 186 -12.48 24.64 -37.42
C ASP A 186 -11.60 24.09 -36.28
N ALA A 187 -10.28 24.25 -36.37
CA ALA A 187 -9.35 23.78 -35.33
C ALA A 187 -9.50 24.50 -33.98
N VAL A 188 -10.12 25.69 -33.97
CA VAL A 188 -10.54 26.39 -32.74
C VAL A 188 -11.74 25.69 -32.08
N CYS A 189 -12.58 25.03 -32.88
CA CYS A 189 -13.75 24.28 -32.43
C CYS A 189 -13.37 22.83 -32.07
N ALA A 190 -12.42 22.68 -31.15
CA ALA A 190 -12.09 21.38 -30.59
C ALA A 190 -13.18 20.91 -29.62
N ALA A 191 -13.65 19.67 -29.78
CA ALA A 191 -14.52 19.03 -28.79
C ALA A 191 -13.85 19.05 -27.39
N PRO A 192 -14.61 19.22 -26.30
CA PRO A 192 -14.06 19.18 -24.96
C PRO A 192 -13.37 17.82 -24.71
N THR A 193 -12.21 17.86 -24.07
CA THR A 193 -11.40 16.67 -23.74
C THR A 193 -11.36 16.46 -22.24
N LEU A 194 -11.31 15.20 -21.80
CA LEU A 194 -11.23 14.83 -20.39
C LEU A 194 -10.37 13.58 -20.19
N GLY A 195 -9.23 13.74 -19.52
CA GLY A 195 -8.35 12.66 -19.08
C GLY A 195 -8.13 12.70 -17.57
N VAL A 196 -7.78 11.57 -16.97
CA VAL A 196 -7.38 11.49 -15.56
C VAL A 196 -6.17 10.57 -15.39
N SER A 197 -5.28 10.90 -14.46
CA SER A 197 -4.30 9.96 -13.90
C SER A 197 -4.61 9.69 -12.43
N LEU A 198 -4.37 8.46 -11.99
CA LEU A 198 -4.56 8.03 -10.60
C LEU A 198 -3.22 7.56 -10.02
N SER A 199 -2.93 7.94 -8.79
CA SER A 199 -1.85 7.37 -7.98
C SER A 199 -2.35 6.97 -6.60
N ALA A 200 -1.69 5.98 -6.01
CA ALA A 200 -1.94 5.50 -4.66
C ALA A 200 -0.71 5.77 -3.77
N ASN A 201 -0.93 6.19 -2.53
CA ASN A 201 0.12 6.44 -1.56
C ASN A 201 -0.25 5.87 -0.17
N PRO A 202 0.46 4.87 0.36
CA PRO A 202 1.51 4.09 -0.30
C PRO A 202 0.95 3.15 -1.39
N SER A 203 1.66 3.00 -2.51
CA SER A 203 1.32 2.04 -3.57
C SER A 203 1.76 0.60 -3.28
N SER A 204 2.47 0.36 -2.17
CA SER A 204 2.82 -0.99 -1.73
C SER A 204 3.13 -1.05 -0.23
N GLY A 205 3.05 -2.25 0.35
CA GLY A 205 3.29 -2.50 1.77
C GLY A 205 3.07 -3.95 2.16
N THR A 206 2.99 -4.23 3.46
CA THR A 206 2.67 -5.58 4.00
C THR A 206 1.24 -5.61 4.51
N ALA A 207 0.56 -6.75 4.42
CA ALA A 207 -0.79 -6.91 4.95
C ALA A 207 -0.82 -6.89 6.50
N PRO A 208 -1.78 -6.21 7.16
CA PRO A 208 -2.79 -5.34 6.56
C PRO A 208 -2.19 -3.99 6.13
N LEU A 209 -2.40 -3.60 4.86
CA LEU A 209 -1.99 -2.29 4.37
C LEU A 209 -3.16 -1.31 4.51
N ASN A 210 -3.08 -0.46 5.52
CA ASN A 210 -4.09 0.53 5.87
C ASN A 210 -3.63 1.94 5.49
N GLY A 211 -4.55 2.91 5.43
CA GLY A 211 -4.19 4.31 5.18
C GLY A 211 -3.68 4.61 3.78
N VAL A 212 -4.23 3.95 2.75
CA VAL A 212 -3.86 4.23 1.35
C VAL A 212 -4.69 5.39 0.80
N ASP A 213 -4.02 6.52 0.60
CA ASP A 213 -4.54 7.69 -0.09
C ASP A 213 -4.65 7.43 -1.59
N LEU A 214 -5.72 7.91 -2.24
CA LEU A 214 -5.85 7.92 -3.70
C LEU A 214 -5.88 9.35 -4.23
N THR A 215 -4.94 9.70 -5.12
CA THR A 215 -4.85 11.03 -5.75
C THR A 215 -5.18 10.98 -7.23
N ALA A 216 -6.24 11.66 -7.64
CA ALA A 216 -6.67 11.76 -9.02
C ALA A 216 -6.39 13.16 -9.60
N ASN A 217 -5.69 13.21 -10.73
CA ASN A 217 -5.32 14.46 -11.42
C ASN A 217 -5.97 14.51 -12.81
N VAL A 218 -6.70 15.57 -13.09
CA VAL A 218 -7.53 15.74 -14.29
C VAL A 218 -6.84 16.64 -15.31
N SER A 219 -6.97 16.28 -16.58
CA SER A 219 -6.42 16.98 -17.74
C SER A 219 -7.45 17.10 -18.87
N GLY A 220 -7.16 17.94 -19.86
CA GLY A 220 -8.06 18.25 -20.97
C GLY A 220 -8.74 19.62 -20.84
N THR A 221 -9.72 19.86 -21.69
CA THR A 221 -10.38 21.16 -21.89
C THR A 221 -11.79 21.26 -21.30
N ALA A 222 -12.33 20.18 -20.71
CA ALA A 222 -13.67 20.18 -20.10
C ALA A 222 -13.80 21.14 -18.90
N THR A 223 -14.91 21.89 -18.86
CA THR A 223 -15.20 22.91 -17.84
C THR A 223 -16.28 22.46 -16.84
N GLY A 224 -16.63 23.32 -15.88
CA GLY A 224 -17.56 23.02 -14.79
C GLY A 224 -16.90 22.34 -13.58
N ASN A 225 -17.72 21.79 -12.68
CA ASN A 225 -17.22 21.02 -11.54
C ASN A 225 -16.79 19.61 -11.96
N THR A 226 -15.79 19.07 -11.27
CA THR A 226 -15.36 17.68 -11.35
C THR A 226 -16.09 16.86 -10.29
N ARG A 227 -16.59 15.68 -10.65
CA ARG A 227 -16.96 14.62 -9.71
C ARG A 227 -15.97 13.47 -9.80
N TYR A 228 -15.34 13.14 -8.68
CA TYR A 228 -14.41 12.03 -8.52
C TYR A 228 -15.12 10.89 -7.79
N ARG A 229 -15.06 9.68 -8.34
CA ARG A 229 -15.54 8.46 -7.69
C ARG A 229 -14.46 7.41 -7.67
N PHE A 230 -14.04 7.05 -6.47
CA PHE A 230 -12.95 6.11 -6.20
C PHE A 230 -13.53 4.76 -5.80
N ASP A 231 -12.98 3.70 -6.38
CA ASP A 231 -13.26 2.29 -6.06
C ASP A 231 -11.93 1.64 -5.69
N CYS A 232 -11.75 1.23 -4.42
CA CYS A 232 -10.49 0.72 -3.89
C CYS A 232 -10.12 -0.66 -4.44
N THR A 233 -11.07 -1.41 -5.04
CA THR A 233 -10.84 -2.80 -5.46
C THR A 233 -11.28 -3.12 -6.89
N ASN A 234 -11.77 -2.11 -7.62
CA ASN A 234 -12.39 -2.19 -8.94
C ASN A 234 -13.55 -3.23 -8.96
N ASN A 235 -14.37 -3.21 -7.91
CA ASN A 235 -15.50 -4.13 -7.71
C ASN A 235 -16.85 -3.57 -8.22
N GLY A 236 -16.93 -2.29 -8.59
CA GLY A 236 -18.13 -1.60 -9.06
C GLY A 236 -18.87 -0.78 -7.99
N THR A 237 -18.40 -0.77 -6.75
CA THR A 237 -18.87 0.10 -5.66
C THR A 237 -17.83 1.19 -5.37
N TYR A 238 -18.27 2.31 -4.80
CA TYR A 238 -17.39 3.47 -4.57
C TYR A 238 -17.26 3.74 -3.07
N GLU A 239 -16.06 3.60 -2.52
CA GLU A 239 -15.75 4.00 -1.14
C GLU A 239 -15.68 5.53 -0.99
N GLY A 240 -15.45 6.28 -2.09
CA GLY A 240 -15.42 7.74 -2.09
C GLY A 240 -16.11 8.37 -3.30
N ASP A 241 -16.96 9.37 -3.08
CA ASP A 241 -17.69 10.13 -4.11
C ASP A 241 -17.68 11.63 -3.74
N TYR A 242 -16.93 12.44 -4.49
CA TYR A 242 -16.63 13.82 -4.14
C TYR A 242 -16.81 14.76 -5.33
N THR A 243 -17.47 15.90 -5.14
CA THR A 243 -17.63 16.92 -6.19
C THR A 243 -16.95 18.23 -5.78
N THR A 244 -16.09 18.77 -6.65
CA THR A 244 -15.30 19.99 -6.41
C THR A 244 -15.03 20.73 -7.73
N SER A 245 -14.71 22.02 -7.66
CA SER A 245 -14.24 22.79 -8.83
C SER A 245 -12.80 22.42 -9.24
N ALA A 246 -12.03 21.86 -8.31
CA ALA A 246 -10.62 21.51 -8.49
C ALA A 246 -10.40 20.43 -9.58
N THR A 247 -9.21 20.48 -10.18
CA THR A 247 -8.72 19.49 -11.17
C THR A 247 -7.76 18.47 -10.55
N SER A 248 -7.44 18.56 -9.27
CA SER A 248 -6.78 17.50 -8.50
C SER A 248 -7.55 17.26 -7.21
N TYR A 249 -7.65 15.99 -6.79
CA TYR A 249 -8.27 15.61 -5.52
C TYR A 249 -7.57 14.37 -4.93
N THR A 250 -7.27 14.44 -3.63
CA THR A 250 -6.75 13.31 -2.84
C THR A 250 -7.82 12.87 -1.85
N ALA A 251 -8.29 11.62 -1.99
CA ALA A 251 -9.07 10.95 -0.95
C ALA A 251 -8.09 10.32 0.05
N THR A 252 -8.02 10.87 1.25
CA THR A 252 -7.08 10.46 2.30
C THR A 252 -7.62 9.31 3.15
N ASP A 253 -6.78 8.35 3.53
CA ASP A 253 -7.16 7.15 4.33
C ASP A 253 -8.41 6.44 3.78
N LEU A 254 -8.47 6.27 2.45
CA LEU A 254 -9.64 5.70 1.78
C LEU A 254 -9.59 4.17 1.75
N CYS A 255 -8.45 3.61 1.33
CA CYS A 255 -8.34 2.19 1.01
C CYS A 255 -7.53 1.40 2.06
N ASN A 256 -8.09 0.25 2.46
CA ASN A 256 -7.54 -0.60 3.51
C ASN A 256 -7.59 -2.08 3.06
N TYR A 257 -6.45 -2.76 3.05
CA TYR A 257 -6.26 -4.07 2.43
C TYR A 257 -5.76 -5.11 3.44
N SER A 258 -6.68 -5.97 3.90
CA SER A 258 -6.42 -6.93 5.00
C SER A 258 -5.53 -8.12 4.63
N SER A 259 -5.36 -8.41 3.34
CA SER A 259 -4.72 -9.63 2.84
C SER A 259 -3.63 -9.30 1.80
N ALA A 260 -2.68 -10.21 1.63
CA ALA A 260 -1.68 -10.09 0.58
C ALA A 260 -2.31 -10.31 -0.81
N GLY A 261 -1.88 -9.52 -1.79
CA GLY A 261 -2.41 -9.55 -3.15
C GLY A 261 -2.04 -8.30 -3.96
N THR A 262 -2.39 -8.32 -5.24
CA THR A 262 -2.30 -7.15 -6.13
C THR A 262 -3.69 -6.59 -6.34
N TYR A 263 -3.93 -5.41 -5.78
CA TYR A 263 -5.20 -4.70 -5.86
C TYR A 263 -5.16 -3.64 -6.95
N TRP A 264 -6.32 -3.32 -7.50
CA TRP A 264 -6.50 -2.36 -8.58
C TRP A 264 -7.50 -1.33 -8.10
N ALA A 265 -7.00 -0.19 -7.60
CA ALA A 265 -7.88 0.93 -7.29
C ALA A 265 -8.23 1.66 -8.60
N ALA A 266 -9.50 1.99 -8.80
CA ALA A 266 -9.99 2.72 -9.96
C ALA A 266 -10.53 4.09 -9.56
N VAL A 267 -10.50 5.04 -10.49
CA VAL A 267 -11.24 6.30 -10.40
C VAL A 267 -12.07 6.50 -11.66
N ARG A 268 -13.34 6.86 -11.48
CA ARG A 268 -14.22 7.42 -12.50
C ARG A 268 -14.31 8.91 -12.25
N VAL A 269 -14.07 9.72 -13.29
CA VAL A 269 -14.19 11.17 -13.23
C VAL A 269 -15.24 11.65 -14.21
N ASP A 270 -16.14 12.53 -13.75
CA ASP A 270 -17.13 13.22 -14.58
C ASP A 270 -16.87 14.74 -14.55
N ARG A 271 -16.82 15.39 -15.72
CA ARG A 271 -16.65 16.85 -15.87
C ARG A 271 -17.15 17.31 -17.24
N GLY A 272 -17.86 18.44 -17.30
CA GLY A 272 -18.36 19.01 -18.56
C GLY A 272 -19.28 18.10 -19.39
N GLY A 273 -19.98 17.14 -18.76
CA GLY A 273 -20.80 16.13 -19.45
C GLY A 273 -20.03 14.90 -19.96
N LEU A 274 -18.70 14.89 -19.83
CA LEU A 274 -17.84 13.76 -20.20
C LEU A 274 -17.53 12.88 -18.99
N THR A 275 -17.28 11.59 -19.24
CA THR A 275 -16.72 10.64 -18.28
C THR A 275 -15.33 10.20 -18.75
N THR A 276 -14.40 10.03 -17.80
CA THR A 276 -13.12 9.34 -18.03
C THR A 276 -12.80 8.38 -16.86
N TYR A 277 -11.85 7.47 -17.06
CA TYR A 277 -11.45 6.45 -16.09
C TYR A 277 -9.93 6.26 -16.08
N ASN A 278 -9.36 5.91 -14.92
CA ASN A 278 -7.99 5.36 -14.82
C ASN A 278 -7.85 4.52 -13.54
N TRP A 279 -6.76 3.77 -13.41
CA TRP A 279 -6.50 2.87 -12.29
C TRP A 279 -5.06 2.99 -11.78
N ALA A 280 -4.84 2.55 -10.54
CA ALA A 280 -3.55 2.42 -9.88
C ALA A 280 -3.42 1.02 -9.29
N THR A 281 -2.25 0.41 -9.43
CA THR A 281 -1.94 -0.90 -8.84
C THR A 281 -1.37 -0.72 -7.43
N ILE A 282 -1.97 -1.40 -6.45
CA ILE A 282 -1.46 -1.47 -5.07
C ILE A 282 -0.94 -2.88 -4.82
N THR A 283 0.33 -3.01 -4.42
CA THR A 283 0.96 -4.32 -4.16
C THR A 283 1.09 -4.58 -2.66
N VAL A 284 0.26 -5.48 -2.13
CA VAL A 284 0.29 -5.86 -0.71
C VAL A 284 1.00 -7.20 -0.58
N SER A 285 2.16 -7.19 0.06
CA SER A 285 2.96 -8.39 0.36
C SER A 285 2.46 -9.10 1.63
N SER A 286 2.69 -10.41 1.71
CA SER A 286 2.51 -11.13 2.97
C SER A 286 3.51 -10.64 4.02
N PRO A 287 3.13 -10.58 5.31
CA PRO A 287 4.09 -10.46 6.39
C PRO A 287 5.20 -11.51 6.26
N ALA A 288 6.44 -11.13 6.59
CA ALA A 288 7.52 -12.09 6.70
C ALA A 288 7.13 -13.18 7.71
N PRO A 289 7.35 -14.47 7.41
CA PRO A 289 7.08 -15.53 8.36
C PRO A 289 7.93 -15.34 9.62
N THR A 290 7.37 -15.71 10.77
CA THR A 290 8.07 -15.66 12.06
C THR A 290 8.27 -17.08 12.59
N LEU A 291 9.37 -17.28 13.32
CA LEU A 291 9.67 -18.54 14.01
C LEU A 291 10.25 -18.23 15.39
N GLY A 292 9.62 -18.77 16.42
CA GLY A 292 10.10 -18.77 17.80
C GLY A 292 10.11 -20.18 18.36
N VAL A 293 10.87 -20.39 19.42
CA VAL A 293 10.86 -21.64 20.20
C VAL A 293 11.08 -21.33 21.68
N SER A 294 10.46 -22.11 22.56
CA SER A 294 10.77 -22.19 23.99
C SER A 294 11.26 -23.60 24.32
N LEU A 295 12.21 -23.71 25.24
CA LEU A 295 12.77 -24.98 25.71
C LEU A 295 12.51 -25.13 27.21
N SER A 296 12.09 -26.32 27.64
CA SER A 296 12.00 -26.69 29.06
C SER A 296 12.62 -28.06 29.29
N ALA A 297 13.35 -28.19 30.41
CA ALA A 297 13.91 -29.44 30.89
C ALA A 297 13.04 -30.03 32.01
N ASN A 298 12.87 -31.35 32.03
CA ASN A 298 12.16 -32.06 33.10
C ASN A 298 12.88 -33.37 33.48
N PRO A 299 13.40 -33.51 34.70
CA PRO A 299 13.51 -32.48 35.73
C PRO A 299 14.56 -31.40 35.36
N SER A 300 14.30 -30.14 35.69
CA SER A 300 15.26 -29.03 35.51
C SER A 300 16.29 -28.93 36.66
N SER A 301 16.21 -29.81 37.66
CA SER A 301 17.19 -29.88 38.74
C SER A 301 17.16 -31.24 39.43
N GLY A 302 18.26 -31.61 40.09
CA GLY A 302 18.40 -32.88 40.79
C GLY A 302 19.81 -33.07 41.32
N THR A 303 20.11 -34.26 41.82
CA THR A 303 21.42 -34.61 42.38
C THR A 303 22.25 -35.41 41.40
N ALA A 304 23.57 -35.18 41.32
CA ALA A 304 24.46 -36.00 40.50
C ALA A 304 24.48 -37.48 40.95
N PRO A 305 24.41 -38.47 40.04
CA PRO A 305 24.16 -38.33 38.60
C PRO A 305 22.67 -38.07 38.32
N LEU A 306 22.35 -36.98 37.61
CA LEU A 306 20.99 -36.65 37.18
C LEU A 306 20.75 -37.23 35.79
N ASN A 307 20.09 -38.37 35.72
CA ASN A 307 19.84 -39.11 34.48
C ASN A 307 18.41 -38.92 33.98
N GLY A 308 18.18 -39.13 32.68
CA GLY A 308 16.86 -39.19 32.08
C GLY A 308 16.14 -37.86 32.01
N VAL A 309 16.85 -36.73 31.83
CA VAL A 309 16.21 -35.43 31.64
C VAL A 309 15.55 -35.36 30.27
N ASP A 310 14.24 -35.12 30.26
CA ASP A 310 13.44 -34.82 29.08
C ASP A 310 13.66 -33.37 28.65
N LEU A 311 13.85 -33.14 27.34
CA LEU A 311 13.83 -31.78 26.77
C LEU A 311 12.59 -31.59 25.89
N THR A 312 11.72 -30.65 26.27
CA THR A 312 10.52 -30.29 25.51
C THR A 312 10.70 -28.95 24.82
N ALA A 313 10.57 -28.93 23.49
CA ALA A 313 10.62 -27.73 22.68
C ALA A 313 9.23 -27.40 22.10
N ASN A 314 8.74 -26.20 22.37
CA ASN A 314 7.46 -25.68 21.85
C ASN A 314 7.72 -24.54 20.88
N VAL A 315 7.19 -24.64 19.65
CA VAL A 315 7.42 -23.73 18.54
C VAL A 315 6.25 -22.77 18.38
N SER A 316 6.58 -21.51 18.07
CA SER A 316 5.62 -20.41 17.86
C SER A 316 5.97 -19.61 16.60
N GLY A 317 5.10 -18.68 16.22
CA GLY A 317 5.23 -17.87 15.01
C GLY A 317 4.37 -18.39 13.84
N THR A 318 4.54 -17.78 12.67
CA THR A 318 3.71 -18.01 11.47
C THR A 318 4.34 -18.94 10.42
N ALA A 319 5.57 -19.43 10.65
CA ALA A 319 6.27 -20.32 9.71
C ALA A 319 5.55 -21.67 9.51
N THR A 320 5.38 -22.07 8.25
CA THR A 320 4.70 -23.32 7.84
C THR A 320 5.69 -24.42 7.42
N GLY A 321 5.15 -25.61 7.10
CA GLY A 321 5.94 -26.80 6.78
C GLY A 321 6.32 -27.63 8.02
N ASN A 322 7.24 -28.59 7.84
CA ASN A 322 7.74 -29.41 8.94
C ASN A 322 8.78 -28.65 9.80
N THR A 323 8.80 -28.93 11.10
CA THR A 323 9.85 -28.52 12.02
C THR A 323 10.95 -29.57 12.06
N ARG A 324 12.22 -29.18 11.94
CA ARG A 324 13.38 -29.99 12.35
C ARG A 324 13.87 -29.52 13.70
N TYR A 325 13.70 -30.33 14.74
CA TYR A 325 14.21 -30.11 16.08
C TYR A 325 15.61 -30.72 16.22
N ARG A 326 16.58 -29.94 16.68
CA ARG A 326 17.87 -30.47 17.14
C ARG A 326 18.18 -29.99 18.55
N PHE A 327 18.41 -30.93 19.45
CA PHE A 327 18.70 -30.69 20.86
C PHE A 327 20.17 -30.98 21.14
N ASP A 328 20.77 -30.14 21.98
CA ASP A 328 22.15 -30.24 22.49
C ASP A 328 22.08 -30.20 24.02
N CYS A 329 22.43 -31.28 24.70
CA CYS A 329 22.30 -31.42 26.16
C CYS A 329 23.30 -30.56 26.95
N THR A 330 24.37 -30.08 26.31
CA THR A 330 25.48 -29.39 26.99
C THR A 330 25.88 -28.06 26.35
N ASN A 331 25.18 -27.65 25.29
CA ASN A 331 25.46 -26.50 24.44
C ASN A 331 26.91 -26.53 23.90
N ASN A 332 27.36 -27.71 23.45
CA ASN A 332 28.71 -27.95 22.94
C ASN A 332 28.83 -27.88 21.40
N GLY A 333 27.71 -27.78 20.68
CA GLY A 333 27.63 -27.74 19.21
C GLY A 333 27.31 -29.08 18.53
N THR A 334 27.25 -30.18 19.29
CA THR A 334 26.78 -31.49 18.82
C THR A 334 25.33 -31.73 19.25
N TYR A 335 24.63 -32.66 18.59
CA TYR A 335 23.20 -32.87 18.83
C TYR A 335 22.91 -34.33 19.20
N GLU A 336 22.51 -34.59 20.44
CA GLU A 336 22.07 -35.92 20.91
C GLU A 336 20.70 -36.32 20.33
N ARG A 337 19.94 -35.35 19.79
CA ARG A 337 18.72 -35.60 19.02
C ARG A 337 18.63 -34.68 17.80
N ASP A 338 18.37 -35.28 16.65
CA ASP A 338 17.88 -34.61 15.42
C ASP A 338 16.60 -35.32 14.98
N TYR A 339 15.49 -34.59 14.84
CA TYR A 339 14.21 -35.16 14.46
C TYR A 339 13.34 -34.17 13.68
N THR A 340 12.62 -34.65 12.66
CA THR A 340 11.75 -33.81 11.82
C THR A 340 10.31 -34.29 11.90
N THR A 341 9.37 -33.38 12.15
CA THR A 341 7.94 -33.66 12.27
C THR A 341 7.10 -32.45 11.86
N SER A 342 5.84 -32.64 11.50
CA SER A 342 4.89 -31.55 11.26
C SER A 342 4.49 -30.81 12.54
N ALA A 343 4.61 -31.49 13.70
CA ALA A 343 4.23 -30.98 15.01
C ALA A 343 4.98 -29.71 15.42
N THR A 344 4.30 -28.89 16.22
CA THR A 344 4.82 -27.64 16.83
C THR A 344 5.28 -27.84 18.27
N SER A 345 5.05 -29.01 18.87
CA SER A 345 5.68 -29.42 20.13
C SER A 345 6.37 -30.77 19.94
N TYR A 346 7.53 -30.95 20.56
CA TYR A 346 8.23 -32.23 20.61
C TYR A 346 9.04 -32.36 21.91
N THR A 347 8.86 -33.49 22.59
CA THR A 347 9.65 -33.89 23.76
C THR A 347 10.65 -34.96 23.35
N ALA A 348 11.94 -34.66 23.51
CA ALA A 348 12.98 -35.67 23.50
C ALA A 348 13.05 -36.32 24.88
N THR A 349 12.38 -37.47 25.04
CA THR A 349 12.29 -38.20 26.30
C THR A 349 13.59 -38.92 26.65
N ASN A 350 14.00 -38.92 27.92
CA ASN A 350 15.22 -39.57 28.44
C ASN A 350 16.44 -39.23 27.55
N LEU A 351 16.69 -37.93 27.36
CA LEU A 351 17.71 -37.46 26.41
C LEU A 351 19.06 -37.15 27.08
N CYS A 352 19.04 -36.45 28.22
CA CYS A 352 20.26 -35.90 28.81
C CYS A 352 20.58 -36.53 30.17
N ASP A 353 21.82 -36.99 30.32
CA ASP A 353 22.38 -37.54 31.56
C ASP A 353 23.55 -36.68 32.03
N TYR A 354 23.57 -36.30 33.30
CA TYR A 354 24.55 -35.39 33.89
C TYR A 354 25.26 -36.06 35.09
N SER A 355 26.46 -36.60 34.83
CA SER A 355 27.22 -37.40 35.81
C SER A 355 27.77 -36.62 37.01
N SER A 356 27.87 -35.30 36.90
CA SER A 356 28.66 -34.45 37.79
C SER A 356 27.85 -33.27 38.30
N THR A 357 28.26 -32.70 39.44
CA THR A 357 27.61 -31.51 40.01
C THR A 357 27.96 -30.26 39.20
N GLY A 358 26.96 -29.47 38.82
CA GLY A 358 27.15 -28.24 38.06
C GLY A 358 25.85 -27.62 37.55
N THR A 359 25.98 -26.45 36.94
CA THR A 359 24.89 -25.82 36.18
C THR A 359 25.13 -26.06 34.71
N TYR A 360 24.25 -26.84 34.08
CA TYR A 360 24.31 -27.17 32.65
C TYR A 360 23.32 -26.29 31.88
N THR A 361 23.66 -26.00 30.62
CA THR A 361 22.76 -25.33 29.69
C THR A 361 22.49 -26.27 28.54
N ALA A 362 21.26 -26.78 28.43
CA ALA A 362 20.81 -27.44 27.22
C ALA A 362 20.31 -26.39 26.22
N ALA A 363 20.43 -26.69 24.93
CA ALA A 363 19.98 -25.83 23.84
C ALA A 363 19.11 -26.60 22.84
N VAL A 364 18.24 -25.87 22.12
CA VAL A 364 17.52 -26.39 20.95
C VAL A 364 17.68 -25.42 19.78
N ARG A 365 17.98 -25.96 18.58
CA ARG A 365 17.92 -25.24 17.30
C ARG A 365 16.81 -25.86 16.46
N VAL A 366 15.72 -25.13 16.26
CA VAL A 366 14.63 -25.53 15.34
C VAL A 366 14.81 -24.88 13.98
N ASP A 367 14.54 -25.62 12.91
CA ASP A 367 14.38 -25.08 11.55
C ASP A 367 12.93 -25.33 11.07
N ARG A 368 12.26 -24.31 10.51
CA ARG A 368 10.90 -24.43 9.94
C ARG A 368 10.65 -23.31 8.92
N GLY A 369 10.06 -23.62 7.77
CA GLY A 369 9.75 -22.63 6.73
C GLY A 369 10.97 -21.87 6.16
N GLY A 370 12.18 -22.44 6.25
CA GLY A 370 13.44 -21.78 5.87
C GLY A 370 14.03 -20.85 6.95
N LEU A 371 13.34 -20.66 8.07
CA LEU A 371 13.82 -19.91 9.23
C LEU A 371 14.47 -20.85 10.25
N THR A 372 15.28 -20.26 11.14
CA THR A 372 15.88 -20.92 12.30
C THR A 372 15.55 -20.14 13.57
N ALA A 373 15.21 -20.85 14.65
CA ALA A 373 15.13 -20.27 15.99
C ALA A 373 15.91 -21.11 17.01
N TYR A 374 16.35 -20.46 18.09
CA TYR A 374 17.11 -21.07 19.19
C TYR A 374 16.46 -20.73 20.54
N ASN A 375 16.53 -21.66 21.49
CA ASN A 375 16.28 -21.38 22.91
C ASN A 375 17.12 -22.33 23.78
N TRP A 376 17.21 -22.04 25.07
CA TRP A 376 18.09 -22.70 26.04
C TRP A 376 17.35 -22.93 27.35
N ALA A 377 17.71 -24.01 28.05
CA ALA A 377 17.18 -24.36 29.36
C ALA A 377 18.34 -24.66 30.31
N THR A 378 18.22 -24.16 31.54
CA THR A 378 19.22 -24.40 32.59
C THR A 378 18.83 -25.64 33.39
N ILE A 379 19.79 -26.55 33.60
CA ILE A 379 19.64 -27.72 34.47
C ILE A 379 20.61 -27.56 35.65
N SER A 380 20.09 -27.56 36.87
CA SER A 380 20.90 -27.41 38.09
C SER A 380 21.12 -28.76 38.78
N VAL A 381 22.31 -29.32 38.62
CA VAL A 381 22.71 -30.61 39.21
C VAL A 381 23.50 -30.35 40.48
N SER A 382 22.84 -30.45 41.64
CA SER A 382 23.48 -30.28 42.93
C SER A 382 24.29 -31.52 43.33
N SER A 383 25.15 -31.36 44.33
CA SER A 383 25.57 -32.52 45.12
C SER A 383 24.33 -33.09 45.83
N GLY A 384 24.19 -34.42 45.85
CA GLY A 384 23.26 -35.11 46.75
C GLY A 384 23.84 -35.34 48.15
N CYS A 385 25.07 -34.90 48.38
CA CYS A 385 25.82 -35.19 49.59
C CYS A 385 25.60 -34.10 50.65
N VAL A 386 25.06 -34.48 51.81
CA VAL A 386 24.89 -33.59 52.98
C VAL A 386 26.22 -33.33 53.71
N CYS A 387 27.25 -34.10 53.38
CA CYS A 387 28.63 -33.88 53.79
C CYS A 387 29.62 -34.32 52.71
N SER A 388 30.85 -33.80 52.77
CA SER A 388 31.96 -34.18 51.88
C SER A 388 33.27 -34.49 52.61
N SER A 389 33.36 -34.16 53.90
CA SER A 389 34.51 -34.44 54.76
C SER A 389 34.10 -34.34 56.25
N GLY A 390 35.00 -34.71 57.16
CA GLY A 390 34.79 -34.73 58.61
C GLY A 390 34.60 -36.14 59.18
N THR A 391 34.93 -36.34 60.46
CA THR A 391 34.90 -37.65 61.13
C THR A 391 33.49 -38.25 61.24
N CYS A 392 32.46 -37.41 61.20
CA CYS A 392 31.06 -37.82 61.17
C CYS A 392 30.43 -37.86 59.77
N CYS A 393 31.24 -37.87 58.70
CA CYS A 393 30.77 -38.14 57.34
C CYS A 393 31.10 -39.59 56.92
N ASP A 394 30.17 -40.23 56.18
CA ASP A 394 30.40 -41.51 55.50
C ASP A 394 29.96 -41.42 54.04
N GLY A 395 30.95 -41.35 53.14
CA GLY A 395 30.76 -40.99 51.74
C GLY A 395 30.12 -39.60 51.59
N CYS A 396 28.79 -39.60 51.49
CA CYS A 396 27.95 -38.43 51.25
C CYS A 396 26.88 -38.16 52.33
N ASN A 397 26.83 -38.98 53.38
CA ASN A 397 25.81 -38.92 54.44
C ASN A 397 26.43 -38.73 55.82
N TYR A 398 25.71 -38.09 56.75
CA TYR A 398 26.11 -38.07 58.16
C TYR A 398 26.10 -39.49 58.75
N ARG A 399 27.10 -39.80 59.56
CA ARG A 399 27.13 -41.02 60.37
C ARG A 399 26.03 -41.00 61.42
N SER A 400 25.46 -42.19 61.70
CA SER A 400 24.46 -42.41 62.75
C SER A 400 24.85 -41.74 64.06
N SER A 401 23.85 -41.28 64.82
CA SER A 401 24.07 -40.76 66.19
C SER A 401 24.57 -41.80 67.19
N SER A 402 24.69 -43.06 66.77
CA SER A 402 25.32 -44.17 67.50
C SER A 402 26.78 -44.44 67.08
N TYR A 403 27.37 -43.68 66.16
CA TYR A 403 28.75 -43.87 65.71
C TYR A 403 29.73 -43.11 66.60
N VAL A 404 30.67 -43.83 67.23
CA VAL A 404 31.76 -43.26 68.04
C VAL A 404 32.75 -42.52 67.13
N CYS A 405 32.87 -41.21 67.31
CA CYS A 405 33.77 -40.36 66.52
C CYS A 405 35.06 -39.96 67.26
N ARG A 406 35.07 -40.07 68.60
CA ARG A 406 36.30 -40.14 69.42
C ARG A 406 36.09 -41.20 70.49
N ALA A 407 37.04 -42.12 70.65
CA ALA A 407 37.00 -43.11 71.72
C ALA A 407 37.55 -42.51 73.02
N SER A 408 37.00 -42.94 74.16
CA SER A 408 37.51 -42.59 75.50
C SER A 408 38.97 -43.01 75.64
N ALA A 409 39.83 -42.07 76.05
CA ALA A 409 41.26 -42.26 76.23
C ALA A 409 41.66 -42.64 77.68
N GLY A 410 40.70 -42.81 78.60
CA GLY A 410 40.98 -43.17 79.98
C GLY A 410 39.77 -43.21 80.91
N VAL A 411 39.99 -43.63 82.16
CA VAL A 411 38.92 -43.86 83.17
C VAL A 411 38.15 -42.61 83.61
N CYS A 412 38.55 -41.42 83.17
CA CYS A 412 37.86 -40.15 83.39
C CYS A 412 37.30 -39.51 82.10
N ASP A 413 37.25 -40.26 81.00
CA ASP A 413 36.91 -39.78 79.66
C ASP A 413 35.66 -40.46 79.10
N VAL A 414 34.77 -39.72 78.43
CA VAL A 414 33.59 -40.28 77.76
C VAL A 414 33.75 -40.23 76.25
N ALA A 415 33.41 -41.32 75.54
CA ALA A 415 33.47 -41.33 74.08
C ALA A 415 32.36 -40.45 73.48
N GLU A 416 32.69 -39.54 72.56
CA GLU A 416 31.69 -38.80 71.80
C GLU A 416 31.19 -39.59 70.58
N TYR A 417 29.90 -39.39 70.32
CA TYR A 417 29.18 -39.95 69.20
C TYR A 417 28.79 -38.83 68.23
N CYS A 418 28.65 -39.15 66.95
CA CYS A 418 28.14 -38.19 65.97
C CYS A 418 26.73 -37.68 66.33
N SER A 419 26.31 -36.52 65.81
CA SER A 419 24.95 -36.03 66.06
C SER A 419 23.88 -36.61 65.11
N GLY A 420 24.29 -37.31 64.05
CA GLY A 420 23.42 -37.62 62.89
C GLY A 420 23.15 -36.43 61.97
N SER A 421 23.73 -35.26 62.24
CA SER A 421 23.40 -33.97 61.59
C SER A 421 24.60 -33.04 61.38
N SER A 422 25.83 -33.52 61.66
CA SER A 422 27.07 -32.73 61.68
C SER A 422 28.21 -33.54 61.05
N THR A 423 29.11 -32.87 60.36
CA THR A 423 30.37 -33.44 59.84
C THR A 423 31.44 -33.61 60.92
N SER A 424 31.40 -32.75 61.95
CA SER A 424 32.33 -32.75 63.06
C SER A 424 31.80 -33.58 64.22
N CYS A 425 32.69 -34.33 64.85
CA CYS A 425 32.48 -34.89 66.18
C CYS A 425 32.18 -33.77 67.19
N PRO A 426 31.35 -33.99 68.22
CA PRO A 426 31.19 -33.07 69.34
C PRO A 426 32.51 -32.79 70.08
N SER A 427 32.51 -31.75 70.91
CA SER A 427 33.66 -31.38 71.72
C SER A 427 34.00 -32.44 72.78
N ASP A 428 35.30 -32.74 72.88
CA ASP A 428 35.91 -33.61 73.89
C ASP A 428 35.39 -33.30 75.31
N SER A 429 34.80 -34.31 75.94
CA SER A 429 34.04 -34.24 77.18
C SER A 429 34.53 -35.27 78.19
N TYR A 430 34.58 -34.87 79.47
CA TYR A 430 35.17 -35.67 80.54
C TYR A 430 34.16 -36.00 81.64
N LEU A 431 34.41 -37.09 82.38
CA LEU A 431 33.62 -37.44 83.56
C LEU A 431 33.77 -36.37 84.66
N SER A 432 32.65 -36.07 85.32
CA SER A 432 32.53 -35.06 86.37
C SER A 432 33.65 -35.16 87.41
N SER A 433 34.11 -34.02 87.92
CA SER A 433 35.04 -33.96 89.07
C SER A 433 34.49 -34.56 90.38
N SER A 434 33.22 -34.96 90.40
CA SER A 434 32.62 -35.76 91.48
C SER A 434 32.86 -37.27 91.33
N TYR A 435 33.12 -37.77 90.11
CA TYR A 435 33.24 -39.18 89.78
C TYR A 435 34.51 -39.79 90.37
N VAL A 436 34.38 -40.93 91.06
CA VAL A 436 35.49 -41.69 91.63
C VAL A 436 36.04 -42.65 90.59
N CYS A 437 37.30 -42.48 90.21
CA CYS A 437 37.97 -43.21 89.13
C CYS A 437 38.98 -44.25 89.61
N ASN A 438 39.37 -44.19 90.89
CA ASN A 438 40.27 -45.14 91.53
C ASN A 438 39.91 -45.25 93.02
N THR A 439 39.99 -46.48 93.55
CA THR A 439 39.73 -46.80 94.96
C THR A 439 40.74 -47.84 95.42
N TRP A 440 41.49 -47.57 96.49
CA TRP A 440 42.50 -48.48 97.02
C TRP A 440 42.46 -48.52 98.54
N THR A 441 42.76 -49.69 99.11
CA THR A 441 42.98 -49.83 100.55
C THR A 441 44.43 -49.50 100.88
N GLN A 442 44.64 -48.62 101.85
CA GLN A 442 45.93 -48.44 102.51
C GLN A 442 45.92 -49.22 103.82
N TYR A 443 47.03 -49.91 104.10
CA TYR A 443 47.29 -50.59 105.37
C TYR A 443 48.47 -49.90 106.07
N ASP A 444 48.35 -49.74 107.38
CA ASP A 444 49.41 -49.29 108.27
C ASP A 444 49.66 -50.39 109.32
N TYR A 445 50.92 -50.60 109.70
CA TYR A 445 51.34 -51.68 110.59
C TYR A 445 52.15 -51.14 111.78
N GLN A 446 51.98 -51.74 112.97
CA GLN A 446 52.74 -51.38 114.19
C GLN A 446 52.98 -52.59 115.10
N CYS A 447 53.82 -52.42 116.11
CA CYS A 447 53.87 -53.29 117.29
C CYS A 447 53.14 -52.63 118.47
N THR A 448 52.55 -53.40 119.39
CA THR A 448 51.97 -52.82 120.63
C THR A 448 53.03 -52.27 121.61
N GLY A 449 54.30 -52.65 121.42
CA GLY A 449 55.45 -52.24 122.22
C GLY A 449 56.72 -52.98 121.79
N THR A 450 57.81 -52.80 122.54
CA THR A 450 59.15 -53.34 122.20
C THR A 450 59.64 -54.46 123.14
N ALA A 451 58.84 -54.84 124.14
CA ALA A 451 59.13 -55.96 125.02
C ALA A 451 58.63 -57.29 124.44
N CYS A 452 59.03 -58.40 125.04
CA CYS A 452 58.57 -59.75 124.65
C CYS A 452 57.05 -59.87 124.79
N GLY A 453 56.42 -60.57 123.85
CA GLY A 453 54.96 -60.66 123.72
C GLY A 453 54.23 -59.33 123.58
N ASN A 454 54.76 -58.44 122.73
CA ASN A 454 53.98 -57.36 122.14
C ASN A 454 53.61 -57.73 120.71
N ASP A 455 52.32 -57.84 120.44
CA ASP A 455 51.71 -58.19 119.15
C ASP A 455 52.16 -57.30 117.98
N ALA A 456 52.12 -57.88 116.78
CA ALA A 456 51.99 -57.12 115.54
C ALA A 456 50.52 -56.79 115.27
N GLN A 457 50.25 -55.53 114.92
CA GLN A 457 48.91 -55.05 114.60
C GLN A 457 48.85 -54.36 113.23
N SER A 458 47.69 -54.42 112.59
CA SER A 458 47.37 -53.61 111.41
C SER A 458 46.07 -52.82 111.58
N GLN A 459 46.00 -51.68 110.90
CA GLN A 459 44.77 -50.93 110.64
C GLN A 459 44.71 -50.62 109.14
N SER A 460 43.50 -50.38 108.61
CA SER A 460 43.32 -50.06 107.19
C SER A 460 42.35 -48.92 106.95
N ARG A 461 42.51 -48.21 105.82
CA ARG A 461 41.54 -47.23 105.31
C ARG A 461 41.31 -47.41 103.82
N THR A 462 40.08 -47.16 103.37
CA THR A 462 39.79 -47.08 101.92
C THR A 462 39.94 -45.63 101.46
N ASN A 463 40.83 -45.41 100.50
CA ASN A 463 41.07 -44.12 99.87
C ASN A 463 40.40 -44.09 98.49
N THR A 464 39.96 -42.91 98.07
CA THR A 464 39.30 -42.70 96.77
C THR A 464 39.90 -41.52 96.04
N GLN A 465 40.09 -41.63 94.73
CA GLN A 465 40.54 -40.54 93.87
C GLN A 465 39.49 -40.22 92.82
N LYS A 466 39.30 -38.93 92.55
CA LYS A 466 38.30 -38.42 91.62
C LYS A 466 38.89 -37.95 90.29
N CYS A 467 38.05 -37.84 89.28
CA CYS A 467 38.38 -37.17 88.03
C CYS A 467 38.58 -35.65 88.23
N THR A 468 39.16 -34.98 87.25
CA THR A 468 39.31 -33.51 87.27
C THR A 468 38.14 -32.78 86.61
N GLY A 469 37.36 -33.45 85.75
CA GLY A 469 36.38 -32.82 84.85
C GLY A 469 36.98 -32.25 83.55
N TYR A 470 38.28 -32.44 83.30
CA TYR A 470 38.99 -31.93 82.11
C TYR A 470 40.20 -32.80 81.69
N SER A 471 40.25 -34.06 82.11
CA SER A 471 41.35 -34.97 81.80
C SER A 471 40.88 -36.42 81.80
N ALA A 472 41.39 -37.22 80.86
CA ALA A 472 41.11 -38.65 80.75
C ALA A 472 41.71 -39.50 81.89
N SER A 473 42.72 -38.97 82.58
CA SER A 473 43.46 -39.66 83.63
C SER A 473 42.84 -39.44 85.01
N CYS A 474 42.93 -40.46 85.87
CA CYS A 474 42.54 -40.35 87.28
C CYS A 474 43.60 -39.57 88.08
N THR A 475 43.55 -38.24 88.01
CA THR A 475 44.56 -37.33 88.59
C THR A 475 43.97 -36.24 89.49
N GLY A 476 42.66 -36.26 89.74
CA GLY A 476 41.99 -35.31 90.64
C GLY A 476 42.20 -35.60 92.12
N SER A 477 41.38 -34.95 92.95
CA SER A 477 41.54 -34.95 94.41
C SER A 477 41.45 -36.35 95.02
N ILE A 478 42.37 -36.64 95.94
CA ILE A 478 42.33 -37.83 96.79
C ILE A 478 41.56 -37.50 98.07
N THR A 479 40.53 -38.31 98.38
CA THR A 479 39.88 -38.35 99.68
C THR A 479 40.37 -39.57 100.44
N TYR A 480 41.05 -39.34 101.57
CA TYR A 480 41.52 -40.40 102.45
C TYR A 480 40.41 -40.87 103.38
N GLY A 481 40.28 -42.18 103.56
CA GLY A 481 39.33 -42.75 104.51
C GLY A 481 39.77 -42.57 105.97
N THR A 482 38.82 -42.76 106.88
CA THR A 482 39.13 -43.05 108.29
C THR A 482 39.79 -44.42 108.39
N TYR A 483 40.81 -44.56 109.23
CA TYR A 483 41.35 -45.88 109.58
C TYR A 483 40.34 -46.68 110.42
N SER A 484 40.36 -48.00 110.25
CA SER A 484 39.77 -48.95 111.18
C SER A 484 40.43 -48.84 112.55
N SER A 485 39.83 -49.46 113.56
CA SER A 485 40.59 -49.82 114.76
C SER A 485 41.78 -50.71 114.41
N TRP A 486 42.83 -50.65 115.21
CA TRP A 486 43.92 -51.61 115.18
C TRP A 486 43.41 -53.02 115.50
N SER A 487 43.97 -54.00 114.81
CA SER A 487 43.68 -55.42 114.96
C SER A 487 44.99 -56.21 115.02
N THR A 488 45.11 -57.13 115.99
CA THR A 488 46.26 -58.04 116.05
C THR A 488 46.25 -58.95 114.82
N ILE A 489 47.39 -58.98 114.12
CA ILE A 489 47.65 -59.83 112.95
C ILE A 489 48.63 -60.96 113.26
N ASP A 490 49.42 -60.81 114.32
CA ASP A 490 50.38 -61.79 114.83
C ASP A 490 50.47 -61.61 116.35
N ASP A 491 50.13 -62.66 117.11
CA ASP A 491 50.05 -62.70 118.59
C ASP A 491 51.37 -63.27 119.11
N CYS A 492 52.20 -62.43 119.73
CA CYS A 492 53.59 -62.81 120.01
C CYS A 492 53.73 -63.50 121.37
N SER A 493 54.45 -64.62 121.41
CA SER A 493 54.76 -65.32 122.66
C SER A 493 55.55 -64.44 123.64
N LEU A 494 54.92 -64.12 124.78
CA LEU A 494 55.51 -63.46 125.96
C LEU A 494 56.82 -64.09 126.45
N THR A 495 57.11 -65.34 126.08
CA THR A 495 58.27 -66.11 126.56
C THR A 495 59.35 -66.33 125.51
N THR A 496 59.09 -66.05 124.23
CA THR A 496 60.03 -66.39 123.13
C THR A 496 60.13 -65.37 122.01
N GLU A 497 59.20 -64.40 121.89
CA GLU A 497 59.04 -63.59 120.68
C GLU A 497 58.84 -62.09 120.97
N LYS A 498 59.18 -61.27 119.98
CA LYS A 498 58.86 -59.84 119.91
C LYS A 498 58.26 -59.52 118.54
N CYS A 499 57.44 -58.49 118.45
CA CYS A 499 57.12 -57.88 117.17
C CYS A 499 58.30 -57.06 116.62
N THR A 500 58.42 -57.02 115.29
CA THR A 500 59.23 -56.06 114.54
C THR A 500 58.40 -55.40 113.43
N THR A 501 58.80 -54.20 113.01
CA THR A 501 58.13 -53.43 111.94
C THR A 501 59.13 -52.91 110.91
N ASP A 502 58.84 -53.08 109.61
CA ASP A 502 59.56 -52.33 108.56
C ASP A 502 58.81 -51.04 108.22
N ASN A 503 59.22 -49.96 108.88
CA ASN A 503 58.81 -48.57 108.59
C ASN A 503 57.28 -48.37 108.44
N SER A 504 56.50 -49.04 109.29
CA SER A 504 55.02 -49.11 109.27
C SER A 504 54.36 -49.74 108.02
N THR A 505 55.13 -50.35 107.13
CA THR A 505 54.65 -51.03 105.90
C THR A 505 54.41 -52.53 106.08
N TYR A 506 54.97 -53.12 107.15
CA TYR A 506 54.81 -54.51 107.56
C TYR A 506 55.10 -54.63 109.06
N ALA A 507 54.47 -55.59 109.74
CA ALA A 507 54.80 -56.00 111.10
C ALA A 507 54.55 -57.50 111.29
N SER A 508 55.41 -58.17 112.07
CA SER A 508 55.21 -59.56 112.50
C SER A 508 56.01 -59.91 113.75
N CYS A 509 55.68 -61.01 114.39
CA CYS A 509 56.49 -61.62 115.44
C CYS A 509 57.79 -62.20 114.87
N TYR A 510 58.83 -62.27 115.71
CA TYR A 510 60.06 -63.02 115.46
C TYR A 510 60.62 -63.54 116.79
N SER A 511 61.29 -64.69 116.77
CA SER A 511 61.88 -65.30 117.97
C SER A 511 63.12 -64.52 118.43
N ASP A 512 63.16 -64.11 119.70
CA ASP A 512 64.25 -63.31 120.27
C ASP A 512 64.79 -63.98 121.55
N ALA A 513 66.08 -64.34 121.53
CA ALA A 513 66.75 -65.03 122.64
C ALA A 513 66.79 -64.21 123.95
N SER A 514 66.56 -62.89 123.91
CA SER A 514 66.47 -62.05 125.11
C SER A 514 65.16 -62.23 125.90
N CYS A 515 64.19 -63.01 125.40
CA CYS A 515 62.93 -63.29 126.08
C CYS A 515 62.97 -64.47 127.07
N SER A 516 64.09 -65.20 127.16
CA SER A 516 64.19 -66.41 128.01
C SER A 516 64.23 -66.10 129.51
N VAL A 517 63.38 -66.76 130.30
CA VAL A 517 63.30 -66.60 131.76
C VAL A 517 64.36 -67.47 132.48
N PRO A 518 65.17 -66.93 133.42
CA PRO A 518 66.15 -67.72 134.17
C PRO A 518 65.51 -68.51 135.32
N THR A 519 65.57 -69.85 135.26
CA THR A 519 65.11 -70.72 136.34
C THR A 519 66.24 -71.08 137.30
N THR A 520 66.19 -70.58 138.54
CA THR A 520 67.05 -71.03 139.66
C THR A 520 66.22 -71.70 140.74
N TYR A 521 66.62 -72.91 141.13
CA TYR A 521 66.16 -73.61 142.33
C TYR A 521 67.37 -74.00 143.18
N THR A 522 67.31 -73.72 144.48
CA THR A 522 68.32 -74.12 145.46
C THR A 522 67.63 -74.63 146.72
N LEU A 523 68.10 -75.77 147.24
CA LEU A 523 67.75 -76.28 148.57
C LEU A 523 68.93 -77.12 149.10
N THR A 524 69.12 -77.08 150.41
CA THR A 524 70.32 -77.55 151.12
C THR A 524 70.08 -78.83 151.91
N VAL A 525 71.18 -79.56 152.17
CA VAL A 525 71.39 -80.37 153.38
C VAL A 525 72.72 -79.94 153.97
#